data_AF-A0A1Z4JIJ6-F1
#
_entry.id   AF-A0A1Z4JIJ6-F1
#
_cell.length_a   1.000
_cell.length_b   1.000
_cell.length_c   1.000
_cell.angle_alpha   90.00
_cell.angle_beta   90.00
_cell.angle_gamma   90.00
#
_symmetry.space_group_name_H-M   'P 1'
#
loop_
_entity.id
_entity.type
_entity.pdbx_description
1 polymer ?
#
loop_
_entity_poly.entity_id
_entity_poly.type
_entity_poly.pdbx_seq_one_letter_code
_entity_poly.pdbx_strand_id
1 'polypeptide(L)'
;MQFLGIGVFIWLTATIAFRLIGQFLLDPTNLVLSIGLFLATSLVMLIVVTSVYLWQQVKSIDRPKTALLIALPGMLLDVGSILWFPTVFPNIDPNANILFAGLMLWGYTSILVTGFLPEQ
;
A
#
# COMPACT_ATOMS: atom_id res chain seq x y z
N MET A 1 -12.36 15.31 -2.25
CA MET A 1 -12.59 14.41 -1.09
C MET A 1 -12.72 12.95 -1.49
N GLN A 2 -13.31 12.61 -2.65
CA GLN A 2 -13.48 11.24 -3.13
C GLN A 2 -12.19 10.38 -3.12
N PHE A 3 -11.04 10.92 -3.55
CA PHE A 3 -9.76 10.20 -3.56
C PHE A 3 -9.21 9.86 -2.17
N LEU A 4 -9.49 10.69 -1.15
CA LEU A 4 -9.14 10.37 0.23
C LEU A 4 -9.94 9.15 0.72
N GLY A 5 -11.22 9.08 0.38
CA GLY A 5 -12.06 7.92 0.70
C GLY A 5 -11.58 6.64 0.02
N ILE A 6 -11.10 6.75 -1.23
CA ILE A 6 -10.48 5.62 -1.95
C ILE A 6 -9.19 5.17 -1.26
N GLY A 7 -8.35 6.10 -0.83
CA GLY A 7 -7.15 5.80 -0.06
C GLY A 7 -7.45 5.05 1.24
N VAL A 8 -8.47 5.49 1.99
CA VAL A 8 -8.95 4.79 3.20
C VAL A 8 -9.46 3.38 2.86
N PHE A 9 -10.18 3.22 1.75
CA PHE A 9 -10.70 1.92 1.34
C PHE A 9 -9.58 0.94 0.92
N ILE A 10 -8.59 1.42 0.16
CA ILE A 10 -7.40 0.64 -0.21
C ILE A 10 -6.64 0.22 1.03
N TRP A 11 -6.38 1.17 1.94
CA TRP A 11 -5.73 0.90 3.22
C TRP A 11 -6.49 -0.18 4.01
N LEU A 12 -7.80 -0.02 4.22
CA LEU A 12 -8.61 -0.96 4.98
C LEU A 12 -8.56 -2.37 4.37
N THR A 13 -8.66 -2.45 3.04
CA THR A 13 -8.59 -3.71 2.31
C THR A 13 -7.22 -4.37 2.48
N ALA A 14 -6.13 -3.60 2.39
CA ALA A 14 -4.78 -4.09 2.59
C ALA A 14 -4.56 -4.55 4.04
N THR A 15 -5.00 -3.78 5.05
CA THR A 15 -4.93 -4.17 6.46
C THR A 15 -5.67 -5.48 6.71
N ILE A 16 -6.89 -5.64 6.18
CA ILE A 16 -7.64 -6.88 6.31
C ILE A 16 -6.90 -8.03 5.62
N ALA A 17 -6.36 -7.83 4.42
CA ALA A 17 -5.58 -8.84 3.72
C ALA A 17 -4.36 -9.29 4.55
N PHE A 18 -3.54 -8.36 5.06
CA PHE A 18 -2.42 -8.70 5.93
C PHE A 18 -2.86 -9.39 7.21
N ARG A 19 -4.00 -9.02 7.79
CA ARG A 19 -4.52 -9.70 8.98
C ARG A 19 -4.93 -11.16 8.72
N LEU A 20 -5.40 -11.46 7.53
CA LEU A 20 -5.87 -12.80 7.15
C LEU A 20 -4.74 -13.71 6.65
N ILE A 21 -3.85 -13.18 5.82
CA ILE A 21 -2.82 -13.98 5.13
C ILE A 21 -1.39 -13.50 5.38
N GLY A 22 -1.19 -12.39 6.11
CA GLY A 22 0.11 -11.77 6.32
C GLY A 22 1.10 -12.66 7.07
N GLN A 23 0.65 -13.59 7.91
CA GLN A 23 1.50 -14.57 8.58
C GLN A 23 2.28 -15.48 7.61
N PHE A 24 1.76 -15.67 6.39
CA PHE A 24 2.42 -16.45 5.35
C PHE A 24 3.26 -15.59 4.39
N LEU A 25 3.08 -14.27 4.42
CA LEU A 25 3.74 -13.32 3.51
C LEU A 25 4.89 -12.56 4.18
N LEU A 26 4.72 -12.19 5.45
CA LEU A 26 5.65 -11.38 6.23
C LEU A 26 6.54 -12.27 7.09
N ASP A 27 7.51 -12.91 6.44
CA ASP A 27 8.55 -13.69 7.10
C ASP A 27 9.90 -12.92 7.02
N PRO A 28 10.38 -12.36 8.15
CA PRO A 28 11.62 -11.58 8.17
C PRO A 28 12.88 -12.42 7.92
N THR A 29 12.79 -13.76 8.00
CA THR A 29 13.91 -14.67 7.75
C THR A 29 14.01 -15.09 6.29
N ASN A 30 12.93 -14.95 5.52
CA ASN A 30 12.85 -15.39 4.14
C ASN A 30 13.02 -14.21 3.16
N LEU A 31 14.26 -14.02 2.71
CA LEU A 31 14.63 -12.95 1.78
C LEU A 31 13.91 -13.06 0.43
N VAL A 32 13.77 -14.27 -0.11
CA VAL A 32 13.16 -14.49 -1.43
C VAL A 32 11.68 -14.12 -1.40
N LEU A 33 10.97 -14.56 -0.35
CA LEU A 33 9.57 -14.21 -0.14
C LEU A 33 9.39 -12.70 0.04
N SER A 34 10.26 -12.06 0.83
CA SER A 34 10.24 -10.61 1.03
C SER A 34 10.43 -9.84 -0.27
N ILE A 35 11.40 -10.20 -1.11
CA ILE A 35 11.60 -9.57 -2.43
C ILE A 35 10.37 -9.78 -3.32
N GLY A 36 9.83 -10.99 -3.35
CA GLY A 36 8.61 -11.30 -4.10
C GLY A 36 7.42 -10.44 -3.65
N LEU A 37 7.26 -10.25 -2.35
CA LEU A 37 6.20 -9.43 -1.76
C LEU A 37 6.34 -7.95 -2.15
N PHE A 38 7.55 -7.40 -2.15
CA PHE A 38 7.80 -6.01 -2.56
C PHE A 38 7.48 -5.80 -4.05
N LEU A 39 7.95 -6.70 -4.92
CA LEU A 39 7.65 -6.65 -6.36
C LEU A 39 6.15 -6.80 -6.64
N ALA A 40 5.50 -7.77 -5.98
CA ALA A 40 4.07 -7.98 -6.10
C ALA A 40 3.28 -6.75 -5.65
N THR A 41 3.69 -6.13 -4.53
CA THR A 41 3.05 -4.91 -4.03
C THR A 41 3.16 -3.76 -5.03
N SER A 42 4.32 -3.55 -5.67
CA SER A 42 4.46 -2.54 -6.72
C SER A 42 3.51 -2.79 -7.90
N LEU A 43 3.43 -4.04 -8.38
CA LEU A 43 2.54 -4.39 -9.49
C LEU A 43 1.08 -4.18 -9.12
N VAL A 44 0.66 -4.63 -7.94
CA VAL A 44 -0.71 -4.46 -7.43
C VAL A 44 -1.05 -2.97 -7.32
N MET A 45 -0.17 -2.15 -6.71
CA MET A 45 -0.43 -0.72 -6.57
C MET A 45 -0.48 0.01 -7.91
N LEU A 46 0.40 -0.36 -8.85
CA LEU A 46 0.36 0.16 -10.22
C LEU A 46 -0.99 -0.12 -10.86
N ILE A 47 -1.45 -1.38 -10.84
CA ILE A 47 -2.74 -1.79 -11.42
C ILE A 47 -3.91 -1.08 -10.74
N VAL A 48 -3.96 -1.07 -9.41
CA VAL A 48 -5.06 -0.46 -8.64
C VAL A 48 -5.17 1.03 -8.94
N VAL A 49 -4.08 1.78 -8.87
CA VAL A 49 -4.11 3.24 -9.01
C VAL A 49 -4.33 3.66 -10.46
N THR A 50 -3.71 2.97 -11.43
CA THR A 50 -3.98 3.22 -12.86
C THR A 50 -5.44 2.90 -13.22
N SER A 51 -6.02 1.84 -12.66
CA SER A 51 -7.45 1.54 -12.82
C SER A 51 -8.34 2.65 -12.26
N VAL A 52 -7.95 3.27 -11.14
CA VAL A 52 -8.65 4.45 -10.60
C VAL A 52 -8.56 5.64 -11.56
N TYR A 53 -7.39 5.90 -12.16
CA TYR A 53 -7.23 6.96 -13.15
C TYR A 53 -8.14 6.74 -14.36
N LEU A 54 -8.21 5.51 -14.87
CA LEU A 54 -9.06 5.16 -16.00
C LEU A 54 -10.55 5.29 -15.64
N TRP A 55 -10.95 4.76 -14.49
CA TRP A 55 -12.35 4.77 -14.07
C TRP A 55 -12.87 6.19 -13.81
N GLN A 56 -12.04 7.07 -13.26
CA GLN A 56 -12.39 8.45 -12.98
C GLN A 56 -11.94 9.45 -14.06
N GLN A 57 -11.40 8.97 -15.18
CA GLN A 57 -10.94 9.80 -16.31
C GLN A 57 -9.98 10.93 -15.85
N VAL A 58 -9.03 10.57 -14.98
CA VAL A 58 -8.08 11.52 -14.38
C VAL A 58 -7.04 11.94 -15.42
N LYS A 59 -7.06 13.23 -15.76
CA LYS A 59 -6.08 13.85 -16.68
C LYS A 59 -4.66 13.74 -16.12
N SER A 60 -3.67 13.59 -17.00
CA SER A 60 -2.25 13.49 -16.62
C SER A 60 -1.78 14.59 -15.66
N ILE A 61 -2.26 15.83 -15.84
CA ILE A 61 -1.91 16.96 -14.97
C ILE A 61 -2.39 16.81 -13.52
N ASP A 62 -3.48 16.07 -13.30
CA ASP A 62 -4.08 15.86 -11.98
C ASP A 62 -3.62 14.54 -11.32
N ARG A 63 -2.90 13.68 -12.04
CA ARG A 63 -2.44 12.36 -11.53
C ARG A 63 -1.52 12.48 -10.31
N PRO A 64 -0.52 13.38 -10.24
CA PRO A 64 0.31 13.52 -9.04
C PRO A 64 -0.50 13.88 -7.79
N LYS A 65 -1.44 14.83 -7.94
CA LYS A 65 -2.34 15.24 -6.84
C LYS A 65 -3.27 14.09 -6.43
N THR A 66 -3.75 13.33 -7.41
CA THR A 66 -4.62 12.18 -7.17
C THR A 66 -3.88 11.07 -6.43
N ALA A 67 -2.67 10.70 -6.90
CA ALA A 67 -1.80 9.74 -6.23
C ALA A 67 -1.54 10.12 -4.77
N LEU A 68 -1.21 11.41 -4.53
CA LEU A 68 -0.98 11.94 -3.19
C LEU A 68 -2.23 11.81 -2.31
N LEU A 69 -3.41 12.18 -2.81
CA LEU A 69 -4.66 12.07 -2.06
C LEU A 69 -5.07 10.62 -1.77
N ILE A 70 -4.69 9.67 -2.62
CA ILE A 70 -4.90 8.24 -2.36
C ILE A 70 -3.92 7.72 -1.30
N ALA A 71 -2.65 8.11 -1.37
CA ALA A 71 -1.61 7.62 -0.48
C ALA A 71 -1.70 8.19 0.95
N LEU A 72 -1.97 9.50 1.08
CA LEU A 72 -1.98 10.23 2.35
C LEU A 72 -2.78 9.58 3.50
N PRO A 73 -4.06 9.20 3.32
CA PRO A 73 -4.83 8.61 4.42
C PRO A 73 -4.26 7.27 4.86
N GLY A 74 -3.81 6.44 3.93
CA GLY A 74 -3.15 5.18 4.26
C GLY A 74 -1.87 5.40 5.05
N MET A 75 -1.02 6.33 4.63
CA MET A 75 0.21 6.68 5.35
C MET A 75 -0.08 7.08 6.81
N LEU A 76 -1.12 7.90 7.03
CA LEU A 76 -1.51 8.33 8.37
C LEU A 76 -2.03 7.17 9.23
N LEU A 77 -2.87 6.31 8.65
CA LEU A 77 -3.47 5.18 9.37
C LEU A 77 -2.45 4.07 9.67
N ASP A 78 -1.48 3.85 8.78
CA ASP A 78 -0.41 2.88 8.99
C ASP A 78 0.55 3.24 10.11
N VAL A 79 0.64 4.52 10.51
CA VAL A 79 1.34 4.89 11.76
C VAL A 79 0.76 4.09 12.93
N GLY A 80 -0.56 3.96 13.01
CA GLY A 80 -1.20 3.14 14.05
C GLY A 80 -0.91 1.65 13.88
N SER A 81 -1.00 1.14 12.64
CA SER A 81 -0.67 -0.25 12.33
C SER A 81 0.76 -0.63 12.73
N ILE A 82 1.72 0.28 12.57
CA ILE A 82 3.14 0.05 12.89
C ILE A 82 3.41 0.21 14.39
N LEU A 83 2.85 1.24 15.03
CA LEU A 83 3.04 1.50 16.47
C LEU A 83 2.42 0.39 17.33
N TRP A 84 1.26 -0.12 16.94
CA TRP A 84 0.54 -1.18 17.66
C TRP A 84 0.49 -2.48 16.86
N PHE A 85 1.57 -2.80 16.13
CA PHE A 85 1.63 -3.95 15.22
C PHE A 85 1.16 -5.27 15.83
N PRO A 86 1.59 -5.70 17.03
CA PRO A 86 1.09 -6.96 17.62
C PRO A 86 -0.40 -6.92 17.98
N THR A 87 -0.97 -5.74 18.22
CA THR A 87 -2.40 -5.57 18.51
C THR A 87 -3.23 -5.63 17.24
N VAL A 88 -2.75 -5.02 16.15
CA VAL A 88 -3.45 -4.96 14.86
C VAL A 88 -3.30 -6.29 14.10
N PHE A 89 -2.12 -6.90 14.16
CA PHE A 89 -1.75 -8.14 13.49
C PHE A 89 -1.24 -9.21 14.47
N PRO A 90 -2.11 -9.73 15.36
CA PRO A 90 -1.71 -10.68 16.41
C PRO A 90 -1.22 -12.03 15.88
N ASN A 91 -1.52 -12.35 14.61
CA ASN A 91 -1.16 -13.60 13.98
C ASN A 91 0.20 -13.57 13.28
N ILE A 92 0.86 -12.40 13.22
CA ILE A 92 2.13 -12.20 12.52
C ILE A 92 3.25 -12.08 13.54
N ASP A 93 4.44 -12.61 13.23
CA ASP A 93 5.62 -12.47 14.08
C ASP A 93 5.87 -10.97 14.37
N PRO A 94 5.95 -10.54 15.65
CA PRO A 94 6.26 -9.16 16.00
C PRO A 94 7.56 -8.61 15.39
N ASN A 95 8.53 -9.48 15.10
CA ASN A 95 9.78 -9.11 14.46
C ASN A 95 9.60 -8.70 12.98
N ALA A 96 8.48 -9.07 12.35
CA ALA A 96 8.15 -8.68 10.99
C ALA A 96 7.72 -7.20 10.87
N ASN A 97 7.60 -6.46 11.97
CA ASN A 97 7.13 -5.07 11.95
C ASN A 97 8.02 -4.16 11.07
N ILE A 98 9.34 -4.34 11.10
CA ILE A 98 10.26 -3.55 10.26
C ILE A 98 10.05 -3.87 8.77
N LEU A 99 9.86 -5.15 8.44
CA LEU A 99 9.56 -5.58 7.07
C LEU A 99 8.23 -4.98 6.59
N PHE A 100 7.20 -5.03 7.43
CA PHE A 100 5.89 -4.42 7.16
C PHE A 100 6.00 -2.91 6.95
N ALA A 101 6.68 -2.18 7.84
CA ALA A 101 6.89 -0.74 7.71
C ALA A 101 7.63 -0.39 6.41
N GLY A 102 8.67 -1.15 6.06
CA GLY A 102 9.36 -1.01 4.78
C GLY A 102 8.45 -1.24 3.58
N LEU A 103 7.58 -2.26 3.65
CA LEU A 103 6.60 -2.56 2.62
C LEU A 103 5.58 -1.44 2.45
N MET A 104 5.14 -0.79 3.54
CA MET A 104 4.24 0.35 3.48
C MET A 104 4.90 1.53 2.75
N LEU A 105 6.14 1.90 3.13
CA LEU A 105 6.91 2.94 2.43
C LEU A 105 7.08 2.63 0.93
N TRP A 106 7.36 1.38 0.61
CA TRP A 106 7.52 0.89 -0.76
C TRP A 106 6.22 0.95 -1.56
N GLY A 107 5.11 0.49 -0.96
CA GLY A 107 3.78 0.55 -1.56
C GLY A 107 3.35 1.99 -1.84
N TYR A 108 3.52 2.90 -0.88
CA TYR A 108 3.22 4.31 -1.07
C TYR A 108 4.10 4.98 -2.13
N THR A 109 5.38 4.65 -2.17
CA THR A 109 6.27 5.13 -3.24
C THR A 109 5.77 4.65 -4.60
N SER A 110 5.35 3.37 -4.70
CA SER A 110 4.78 2.81 -5.92
C SER A 110 3.52 3.56 -6.36
N ILE A 111 2.62 3.91 -5.41
CA ILE A 111 1.44 4.74 -5.67
C ILE A 111 1.85 6.11 -6.21
N LEU A 112 2.77 6.80 -5.54
CA LEU A 112 3.19 8.15 -5.92
C LEU A 112 3.86 8.19 -7.29
N VAL A 113 4.68 7.19 -7.63
CA VAL A 113 5.33 7.07 -8.94
C VAL A 113 4.30 6.98 -10.07
N THR A 114 3.13 6.36 -9.84
CA THR A 114 2.07 6.33 -10.86
C THR A 114 1.59 7.71 -11.28
N GLY A 115 1.71 8.71 -10.41
CA GLY A 115 1.33 10.09 -10.68
C GLY A 115 2.16 10.73 -11.80
N PHE A 116 3.36 10.20 -12.06
CA PHE A 116 4.31 10.72 -13.06
C PHE A 116 4.36 9.86 -14.33
N LEU A 117 3.52 8.83 -14.43
CA LEU A 117 3.46 8.00 -15.63
C LEU A 117 2.79 8.76 -16.78
N PRO A 118 3.31 8.63 -18.02
CA PRO A 118 2.73 9.25 -19.19
C PRO A 118 1.29 8.76 -19.44
N GLU A 119 0.51 9.57 -20.17
CA GLU A 119 -0.79 9.16 -20.67
C GLU A 119 -0.60 7.97 -21.62
N GLN A 120 -1.25 6.84 -21.32
CA GLN A 120 -1.26 5.64 -22.16
C GLN A 120 -2.37 5.78 -23.20
#